data_AF-A0A535NE46-F1
#
_entry.id   AF-A0A535NE46-F1
#
_cell.length_a   1.000
_cell.length_b   1.000
_cell.length_c   1.000
_cell.angle_alpha   90.00
_cell.angle_beta   90.00
_cell.angle_gamma   90.00
#
_symmetry.space_group_name_H-M   'P 1'
#
loop_
_entity.id
_entity.type
_entity.pdbx_description
1 polymer ?
#
loop_
_entity_poly.entity_id
_entity_poly.type
_entity_poly.pdbx_seq_one_letter_code
_entity_poly.pdbx_strand_id
1 'polypeptide(L)'
;MTATVMAVPGKTVNACAFEPLPYPPIGCGGAQVVGLDLASAPGAHTYRNGVVETGLVRLVGVWKQGVLNLTSPPTAASPKDATPTPQCAQDQGDAEVPNPPPWAQSILSDDALLKAHSIQLLGFYVCQGSLFIAVTVADRETVDFLTKRYAPARVAGWLRPVS
;
A
#
# COMPACT_ATOMS: atom_id res chain seq x y z
N MET A 1 -9.45 -5.71 -4.90
CA MET A 1 -8.65 -5.88 -3.67
C MET A 1 -9.57 -5.79 -2.46
N THR A 2 -9.07 -6.12 -1.28
CA THR A 2 -9.76 -6.04 0.01
C THR A 2 -8.86 -5.34 1.01
N ALA A 3 -9.41 -4.35 1.70
CA ALA A 3 -8.67 -3.55 2.67
C ALA A 3 -9.64 -2.87 3.64
N THR A 4 -9.13 -2.50 4.81
CA THR A 4 -9.74 -1.46 5.63
C THR A 4 -9.51 -0.11 4.97
N VAL A 5 -10.49 0.79 5.04
CA VAL A 5 -10.35 2.16 4.54
C VAL A 5 -10.48 3.15 5.69
N MET A 6 -9.62 4.16 5.71
CA MET A 6 -9.63 5.20 6.73
C MET A 6 -9.75 6.60 6.15
N ALA A 7 -10.49 7.46 6.85
CA ALA A 7 -10.45 8.90 6.67
C ALA A 7 -9.99 9.58 7.94
N VAL A 8 -8.95 10.41 7.80
CA VAL A 8 -8.52 11.32 8.85
C VAL A 8 -9.13 12.69 8.56
N PRO A 9 -9.67 13.41 9.56
CA PRO A 9 -10.23 14.74 9.37
C PRO A 9 -9.28 15.68 8.62
N GLY A 10 -9.76 16.28 7.53
CA GLY A 10 -8.98 17.20 6.70
C GLY A 10 -7.93 16.56 5.79
N LYS A 11 -7.88 15.23 5.69
CA LYS A 11 -6.94 14.50 4.82
C LYS A 11 -7.68 13.63 3.79
N THR A 12 -6.91 12.96 2.94
CA THR A 12 -7.42 11.99 1.98
C THR A 12 -7.94 10.73 2.66
N VAL A 13 -8.84 10.05 1.95
CA VAL A 13 -9.33 8.71 2.30
C VAL A 13 -8.35 7.68 1.74
N ASN A 14 -7.84 6.77 2.55
CA ASN A 14 -6.83 5.80 2.14
C ASN A 14 -7.26 4.36 2.46
N ALA A 15 -7.03 3.43 1.54
CA ALA A 15 -7.07 2.00 1.80
C ALA A 15 -5.76 1.58 2.46
N CYS A 16 -5.87 0.96 3.63
CA CYS A 16 -4.75 0.62 4.49
C CYS A 16 -4.08 -0.68 4.02
N ALA A 17 -2.81 -0.59 3.65
CA ALA A 17 -2.02 -1.76 3.27
C ALA A 17 -1.57 -2.59 4.47
N PHE A 18 -1.40 -1.95 5.62
CA PHE A 18 -0.97 -2.55 6.87
C PHE A 18 -1.98 -2.26 7.98
N GLU A 19 -1.92 -3.04 9.05
CA GLU A 19 -2.71 -2.77 10.24
C GLU A 19 -2.35 -1.37 10.81
N PRO A 20 -3.35 -0.52 11.03
CA PRO A 20 -3.12 0.83 11.50
C PRO A 20 -2.82 0.83 13.00
N LEU A 21 -1.64 1.36 13.37
CA LEU A 21 -1.21 1.56 14.75
C LEU A 21 -0.89 3.04 14.98
N PRO A 22 -1.08 3.58 16.21
CA PRO A 22 -1.66 2.95 17.41
C PRO A 22 -3.20 2.90 17.41
N TYR A 23 -3.83 2.38 18.46
CA TYR A 23 -5.29 2.44 18.67
C TYR A 23 -5.66 3.51 19.74
N PRO A 24 -6.62 4.44 19.47
CA PRO A 24 -7.34 4.64 18.21
C PRO A 24 -6.41 5.10 17.08
N PRO A 25 -6.69 4.69 15.83
CA PRO A 25 -5.83 4.97 14.67
C PRO A 25 -5.77 6.46 14.38
N ILE A 26 -4.59 6.91 13.93
CA ILE A 26 -4.34 8.29 13.48
C ILE A 26 -4.38 8.40 11.94
N GLY A 27 -4.85 7.34 11.28
CA GLY A 27 -4.82 7.14 9.84
C GLY A 27 -3.94 5.97 9.45
N CYS A 28 -3.87 5.70 8.15
CA CYS A 28 -3.02 4.68 7.58
C CYS A 28 -2.34 5.14 6.29
N GLY A 29 -1.21 4.52 5.98
CA GLY A 29 -0.57 4.59 4.68
C GLY A 29 -1.22 3.60 3.71
N GLY A 30 -1.15 3.94 2.42
CA GLY A 30 -1.68 3.11 1.34
C GLY A 30 -2.46 3.93 0.31
N ALA A 31 -3.13 3.22 -0.58
CA ALA A 31 -3.77 3.79 -1.77
C ALA A 31 -4.82 4.85 -1.41
N GLN A 32 -4.73 6.04 -1.99
CA GLN A 32 -5.85 6.99 -1.92
C GLN A 32 -7.07 6.41 -2.62
N VAL A 33 -8.25 6.55 -2.02
CA VAL A 33 -9.53 6.06 -2.54
C VAL A 33 -10.49 7.22 -2.76
N VAL A 34 -11.16 7.24 -3.91
CA VAL A 34 -12.20 8.22 -4.27
C VAL A 34 -13.47 7.48 -4.67
N GLY A 35 -14.63 8.09 -4.40
CA GLY A 35 -15.95 7.51 -4.70
C GLY A 35 -16.50 6.60 -3.60
N LEU A 36 -15.95 6.70 -2.38
CA LEU A 36 -16.43 6.00 -1.20
C LEU A 36 -17.23 6.96 -0.29
N ASP A 37 -18.46 6.59 0.03
CA ASP A 37 -19.14 7.10 1.22
C ASP A 37 -18.75 6.25 2.44
N LEU A 38 -17.86 6.79 3.27
CA LEU A 38 -17.34 6.10 4.46
C LEU A 38 -18.39 5.90 5.53
N ALA A 39 -19.37 6.79 5.65
CA ALA A 39 -20.35 6.72 6.73
C ALA A 39 -21.32 5.55 6.53
N SER A 40 -21.59 5.16 5.29
CA SER A 40 -22.43 4.02 4.93
C SER A 40 -21.66 2.75 4.60
N ALA A 41 -20.32 2.80 4.64
CA ALA A 41 -19.49 1.65 4.32
C ALA A 41 -19.67 0.51 5.34
N PRO A 42 -19.59 -0.76 4.90
CA PRO A 42 -19.72 -1.90 5.82
C PRO A 42 -18.72 -1.84 6.97
N GLY A 43 -19.22 -2.00 8.20
CA GLY A 43 -18.39 -1.96 9.41
C GLY A 43 -17.83 -0.59 9.77
N ALA A 44 -18.35 0.50 9.19
CA ALA A 44 -17.89 1.85 9.48
C ALA A 44 -17.99 2.19 10.97
N HIS A 45 -16.91 2.74 11.51
CA HIS A 45 -16.79 3.20 12.87
C HIS A 45 -16.09 4.57 12.89
N THR A 46 -16.58 5.49 13.71
CA THR A 46 -15.94 6.78 13.96
C THR A 46 -15.31 6.78 15.35
N TYR A 47 -14.00 6.92 15.40
CA TYR A 47 -13.24 7.02 16.63
C TYR A 47 -13.41 8.41 17.28
N ARG A 48 -13.10 8.50 18.57
CA ARG A 48 -13.18 9.77 19.34
C ARG A 48 -12.31 10.90 18.78
N ASN A 49 -11.22 10.56 18.08
CA ASN A 49 -10.34 11.52 17.41
C ASN A 49 -10.86 11.95 16.02
N GLY A 50 -12.06 11.53 15.63
CA GLY A 50 -12.70 11.85 14.36
C GLY A 50 -12.22 11.00 13.19
N VAL A 51 -11.29 10.06 13.38
CA VAL A 51 -10.92 9.12 12.33
C VAL A 51 -12.09 8.18 12.07
N VAL A 52 -12.46 8.05 10.80
CA VAL A 52 -13.46 7.07 10.35
C VAL A 52 -12.71 5.89 9.75
N GLU A 53 -13.05 4.69 10.18
CA GLU A 53 -12.51 3.43 9.69
C GLU A 53 -13.66 2.55 9.20
N THR A 54 -13.48 1.80 8.12
CA THR A 54 -14.42 0.75 7.70
C THR A 54 -14.11 -0.60 8.33
N GLY A 55 -15.01 -1.58 8.19
CA GLY A 55 -14.58 -2.97 8.29
C GLY A 55 -13.64 -3.34 7.13
N LEU A 56 -13.23 -4.61 7.06
CA LEU A 56 -12.59 -5.12 5.86
C LEU A 56 -13.61 -5.12 4.71
N VAL A 57 -13.31 -4.39 3.64
CA VAL A 57 -14.22 -4.24 2.49
C VAL A 57 -13.55 -4.63 1.18
N ARG A 58 -14.33 -5.12 0.23
CA ARG A 58 -13.89 -5.34 -1.15
C ARG A 58 -14.00 -4.03 -1.93
N LEU A 59 -12.88 -3.61 -2.50
CA LEU A 59 -12.75 -2.40 -3.31
C LEU A 59 -12.54 -2.79 -4.78
N VAL A 60 -13.42 -2.25 -5.63
CA VAL A 60 -13.42 -2.45 -7.08
C VAL A 60 -13.41 -1.09 -7.75
N GLY A 61 -12.45 -0.87 -8.63
CA GLY A 61 -12.24 0.44 -9.23
C GLY A 61 -11.13 0.45 -10.27
N VAL A 62 -10.85 1.66 -10.75
CA VAL A 62 -9.79 1.93 -11.72
C VAL A 62 -8.68 2.73 -11.04
N TRP A 63 -7.45 2.26 -11.18
CA TRP A 63 -6.25 2.97 -10.75
C TRP A 63 -5.83 4.01 -11.79
N LYS A 64 -5.74 5.27 -11.39
CA LYS A 64 -5.22 6.36 -12.23
C LYS A 64 -4.44 7.35 -11.37
N GLN A 65 -3.22 7.69 -11.79
CA GLN A 65 -2.42 8.77 -11.21
C GLN A 65 -2.28 8.68 -9.68
N GLY A 66 -2.00 7.49 -9.15
CA GLY A 66 -1.83 7.30 -7.70
C GLY A 66 -3.12 7.18 -6.89
N VAL A 67 -4.29 7.14 -7.55
CA VAL A 67 -5.60 7.12 -6.89
C VAL A 67 -6.45 5.96 -7.41
N LEU A 68 -7.09 5.25 -6.48
CA LEU A 68 -8.12 4.25 -6.79
C LEU A 68 -9.49 4.92 -6.84
N ASN A 69 -10.07 5.00 -8.03
CA ASN A 69 -11.42 5.50 -8.24
C ASN A 69 -12.39 4.33 -8.22
N LEU A 70 -13.26 4.25 -7.21
CA LEU A 70 -14.21 3.16 -7.09
C LEU A 70 -15.25 3.24 -8.22
N THR A 71 -15.54 2.07 -8.80
CA THR A 71 -16.56 1.91 -9.85
C THR A 71 -17.84 1.28 -9.33
N SER A 72 -17.84 0.84 -8.06
CA SER A 72 -18.99 0.29 -7.36
C SER A 72 -18.87 0.55 -5.85
N PRO A 73 -19.99 0.61 -5.12
CA PRO A 73 -19.96 0.65 -3.66
C PRO A 73 -19.20 -0.56 -3.08
N PRO A 74 -18.43 -0.41 -1.99
CA PRO A 74 -17.76 -1.55 -1.37
C PRO A 74 -18.73 -2.53 -0.74
N THR A 75 -18.36 -3.80 -0.74
CA THR A 75 -19.07 -4.87 -0.02
C THR A 75 -18.23 -5.35 1.15
N ALA A 76 -18.87 -5.86 2.21
CA ALA A 76 -18.15 -6.50 3.31
C ALA A 76 -17.28 -7.65 2.78
N ALA A 77 -16.11 -7.83 3.37
CA ALA A 77 -15.20 -8.94 3.12
C ALA A 77 -14.84 -9.60 4.45
N SER A 78 -14.44 -10.87 4.39
CA SER A 78 -14.02 -11.62 5.58
C SER A 78 -12.49 -11.68 5.69
N PRO A 79 -11.91 -11.91 6.88
CA PRO A 79 -10.45 -11.95 7.06
C PRO A 79 -9.73 -12.95 6.14
N LYS A 80 -10.38 -14.06 5.76
CA LYS A 80 -9.83 -15.03 4.80
C LYS A 80 -9.70 -14.49 3.37
N ASP A 81 -10.42 -13.42 3.06
CA ASP A 81 -10.40 -12.75 1.75
C ASP A 81 -9.45 -11.55 1.76
N ALA A 82 -8.70 -11.31 2.84
CA ALA A 82 -7.77 -10.19 2.96
C ALA A 82 -6.71 -10.25 1.85
N THR A 83 -6.47 -9.13 1.18
CA THR A 83 -5.46 -9.05 0.14
C THR A 83 -4.10 -9.08 0.83
N PRO A 84 -3.29 -10.12 0.60
CA PRO A 84 -2.03 -10.27 1.29
C PRO A 84 -1.10 -9.11 0.92
N THR A 85 -0.39 -8.58 1.92
CA THR A 85 0.72 -7.68 1.67
C THR A 85 1.81 -8.41 0.88
N PRO A 86 2.41 -7.80 -0.15
CA PRO A 86 3.51 -8.42 -0.86
C PRO A 86 4.67 -8.74 0.09
N GLN A 87 5.07 -10.01 0.10
CA GLN A 87 6.21 -10.49 0.87
C GLN A 87 7.20 -11.17 -0.08
N CYS A 88 8.48 -10.99 0.18
CA CYS A 88 9.51 -11.82 -0.40
C CYS A 88 9.51 -13.16 0.33
N ALA A 89 9.69 -14.27 -0.40
CA ALA A 89 9.94 -15.56 0.22
C ALA A 89 11.29 -15.47 0.95
N GLN A 90 11.26 -15.29 2.27
CA GLN A 90 12.48 -15.29 3.09
C GLN A 90 12.94 -16.74 3.26
N ASP A 91 14.23 -16.99 3.00
CA ASP A 91 14.88 -18.17 3.56
C ASP A 91 15.06 -17.96 5.07
N GLN A 92 15.01 -19.03 5.86
CA GLN A 92 15.29 -18.98 7.30
C GLN A 92 16.72 -18.48 7.53
N GLY A 93 16.93 -17.17 7.67
CA GLY A 93 18.26 -16.58 7.84
C GLY A 93 18.40 -15.13 7.35
N ASP A 94 17.48 -14.62 6.54
CA ASP A 94 17.51 -13.22 6.11
C ASP A 94 17.02 -12.32 7.26
N ALA A 95 17.95 -11.84 8.08
CA ALA A 95 17.66 -10.82 9.08
C ALA A 95 17.21 -9.52 8.39
N GLU A 96 16.20 -8.87 8.97
CA GLU A 96 15.81 -7.51 8.62
C GLU A 96 17.03 -6.60 8.80
N VAL A 97 17.64 -6.17 7.70
CA VAL A 97 18.87 -5.36 7.77
C VAL A 97 18.46 -3.98 8.27
N PRO A 98 18.96 -3.50 9.43
CA PRO A 98 18.49 -2.26 10.06
C PRO A 98 18.65 -1.03 9.18
N ASN A 99 19.57 -1.10 8.20
CA ASN A 99 19.74 -0.12 7.15
C ASN A 99 19.85 -0.82 5.80
N PRO A 100 19.21 -0.29 4.74
CA PRO A 100 19.48 -0.77 3.40
C PRO A 100 20.99 -0.62 3.11
N PRO A 101 21.59 -1.55 2.35
CA PRO A 101 22.98 -1.42 1.93
C PRO A 101 23.17 -0.12 1.14
N PRO A 102 24.38 0.45 1.07
CA PRO A 102 24.61 1.77 0.48
C PRO A 102 24.04 1.96 -0.93
N TRP A 103 24.00 0.89 -1.74
CA TRP A 103 23.42 0.89 -3.08
C TRP A 103 21.89 1.02 -3.10
N ALA A 104 21.20 0.61 -2.03
CA ALA A 104 19.76 0.72 -1.85
C ALA A 104 19.36 1.95 -1.02
N GLN A 105 20.31 2.69 -0.46
CA GLN A 105 20.04 3.88 0.36
C GLN A 105 19.31 4.98 -0.42
N SER A 106 19.53 5.08 -1.74
CA SER A 106 18.95 6.12 -2.60
C SER A 106 17.43 6.14 -2.59
N ILE A 107 16.78 4.99 -2.39
CA ILE A 107 15.31 4.90 -2.35
C ILE A 107 14.71 5.76 -1.21
N LEU A 108 15.44 5.93 -0.11
CA LEU A 108 15.03 6.79 1.02
C LEU A 108 15.01 8.27 0.65
N SER A 109 15.91 8.70 -0.25
CA SER A 109 16.02 10.09 -0.70
C SER A 109 15.17 10.39 -1.95
N ASP A 110 14.63 9.35 -2.61
CA ASP A 110 13.96 9.47 -3.91
C ASP A 110 12.43 9.68 -3.81
N ASP A 111 11.88 10.02 -2.64
CA ASP A 111 10.43 10.19 -2.43
C ASP A 111 9.77 11.12 -3.47
N ALA A 112 10.37 12.28 -3.75
CA ALA A 112 9.85 13.23 -4.73
C ALA A 112 9.85 12.66 -6.17
N LEU A 113 10.89 11.90 -6.51
CA LEU A 113 11.01 11.26 -7.82
C LEU A 113 9.98 10.13 -7.96
N LEU A 114 9.82 9.30 -6.93
CA LEU A 114 8.82 8.22 -6.92
C LEU A 114 7.40 8.78 -7.07
N LYS A 115 7.08 9.88 -6.37
CA LYS A 115 5.81 10.59 -6.51
C LYS A 115 5.60 11.16 -7.92
N ALA A 116 6.64 11.70 -8.55
CA ALA A 116 6.55 12.19 -9.92
C ALA A 116 6.19 11.08 -10.93
N HIS A 117 6.58 9.83 -10.64
CA HIS A 117 6.19 8.64 -11.40
C HIS A 117 4.89 7.98 -10.92
N SER A 118 4.13 8.62 -10.01
CA SER A 118 2.94 8.05 -9.38
C SER A 118 3.19 6.71 -8.65
N ILE A 119 4.43 6.47 -8.22
CA ILE A 119 4.83 5.28 -7.49
C ILE A 119 4.62 5.52 -6.01
N GLN A 120 3.73 4.73 -5.41
CA GLN A 120 3.52 4.72 -3.99
C GLN A 120 4.21 3.50 -3.38
N LEU A 121 5.28 3.74 -2.62
CA LEU A 121 5.94 2.72 -1.84
C LEU A 121 5.09 2.32 -0.63
N LEU A 122 4.98 1.02 -0.40
CA LEU A 122 4.44 0.43 0.82
C LEU A 122 5.57 0.06 1.79
N GLY A 123 6.71 -0.37 1.25
CA GLY A 123 7.88 -0.72 2.02
C GLY A 123 8.97 -1.31 1.12
N PHE A 124 10.16 -1.45 1.66
CA PHE A 124 11.25 -2.12 0.98
C PHE A 124 12.23 -2.72 2.01
N TYR A 125 12.92 -3.78 1.63
CA TYR A 125 13.96 -4.42 2.42
C TYR A 125 14.85 -5.30 1.54
N VAL A 126 16.02 -5.70 2.02
CA VAL A 126 16.86 -6.67 1.29
C VAL A 126 16.32 -8.07 1.51
N CYS A 127 16.18 -8.83 0.42
CA CYS A 127 15.78 -10.22 0.42
C CYS A 127 16.56 -10.98 -0.64
N GLN A 128 17.20 -12.10 -0.26
CA GLN A 128 17.96 -12.96 -1.19
C GLN A 128 18.94 -12.17 -2.09
N GLY A 129 19.64 -11.18 -1.52
CA GLY A 129 20.62 -10.36 -2.23
C GLY A 129 20.05 -9.32 -3.21
N SER A 130 18.73 -9.08 -3.19
CA SER A 130 18.05 -8.06 -4.00
C SER A 130 17.21 -7.15 -3.12
N LEU A 131 16.97 -5.92 -3.57
CA LEU A 131 16.06 -4.99 -2.91
C LEU A 131 14.64 -5.40 -3.26
N PHE A 132 13.93 -5.97 -2.30
CA PHE A 132 12.50 -6.19 -2.43
C PHE A 132 11.78 -4.87 -2.22
N ILE A 133 10.96 -4.47 -3.19
CA ILE A 133 10.23 -3.21 -3.19
C ILE A 133 8.74 -3.53 -3.33
N ALA A 134 7.97 -3.26 -2.28
CA ALA A 134 6.53 -3.37 -2.28
C ALA A 134 5.91 -2.02 -2.67
N VAL A 135 5.06 -2.03 -3.69
CA VAL A 135 4.34 -0.85 -4.18
C VAL A 135 2.84 -1.08 -4.18
N THR A 136 2.07 0.00 -4.19
CA THR A 136 0.61 -0.08 -4.31
C THR A 136 0.19 -0.74 -5.63
N VAL A 137 0.78 -0.37 -6.76
CA VAL A 137 0.52 -0.96 -8.09
C VAL A 137 1.86 -1.25 -8.77
N ALA A 138 2.07 -2.49 -9.21
CA ALA A 138 3.26 -2.91 -9.94
C ALA A 138 2.93 -3.10 -11.43
N ASP A 139 2.60 -2.00 -12.13
CA ASP A 139 2.48 -2.03 -13.59
C ASP A 139 3.87 -2.07 -14.26
N ARG A 140 3.88 -2.31 -15.57
CA ARG A 140 5.13 -2.48 -16.34
C ARG A 140 6.05 -1.27 -16.21
N GLU A 141 5.52 -0.06 -16.30
CA GLU A 141 6.32 1.17 -16.19
C GLU A 141 6.95 1.31 -14.80
N THR A 142 6.18 1.03 -13.75
CA THR A 142 6.65 1.02 -12.37
C THR A 142 7.75 -0.01 -12.17
N VAL A 143 7.55 -1.25 -12.64
CA VAL A 143 8.53 -2.33 -12.53
C VAL A 143 9.80 -2.00 -13.31
N ASP A 144 9.69 -1.53 -14.56
CA ASP A 144 10.83 -1.17 -15.40
C ASP A 144 11.64 -0.02 -14.78
N PHE A 145 10.96 1.01 -14.25
CA PHE A 145 11.62 2.13 -13.58
C PHE A 145 12.40 1.68 -12.33
N LEU A 146 11.74 0.94 -11.43
CA LEU A 146 12.32 0.54 -10.14
C LEU A 146 13.45 -0.47 -10.32
N THR A 147 13.28 -1.46 -11.20
CA THR A 147 14.32 -2.46 -11.48
C THR A 147 15.55 -1.85 -12.13
N LYS A 148 15.38 -0.86 -13.03
CA LYS A 148 16.51 -0.15 -13.64
C LYS A 148 17.24 0.75 -12.65
N ARG A 149 16.51 1.44 -11.77
CA ARG A 149 17.08 2.43 -10.84
C ARG A 149 17.78 1.80 -9.64
N TYR A 150 17.22 0.72 -9.10
CA TYR A 150 17.67 0.12 -7.83
C TYR A 150 18.22 -1.30 -7.99
N ALA A 151 18.72 -1.66 -9.18
CA ALA A 151 19.26 -2.99 -9.43
C ALA A 151 20.37 -3.37 -8.41
N PRO A 152 20.38 -4.61 -7.90
CA PRO A 152 19.41 -5.68 -8.14
C PRO A 152 18.12 -5.49 -7.31
N ALA A 153 16.96 -5.44 -7.97
CA ALA A 153 15.66 -5.22 -7.31
C ALA A 153 14.58 -6.21 -7.77
N ARG A 154 13.69 -6.56 -6.84
CA ARG A 154 12.47 -7.34 -7.07
C ARG A 154 11.28 -6.49 -6.65
N VAL A 155 10.33 -6.30 -7.56
CA VAL A 155 9.16 -5.44 -7.32
C VAL A 155 7.92 -6.30 -7.16
N ALA A 156 7.07 -5.97 -6.20
CA ALA A 156 5.78 -6.62 -6.02
C ALA A 156 4.69 -5.58 -5.72
N GLY A 157 3.49 -5.83 -6.25
CA GLY A 157 2.35 -4.91 -6.15
C GLY A 157 1.24 -5.44 -5.25
N TRP A 158 0.65 -4.57 -4.44
CA TRP A 158 -0.46 -4.93 -3.54
C TRP A 158 -1.82 -4.95 -4.25
N LEU A 159 -2.23 -3.85 -4.89
CA LEU A 159 -3.52 -3.77 -5.58
C LEU A 159 -3.54 -4.54 -6.88
N ARG A 160 -2.40 -4.55 -7.56
CA ARG A 160 -2.18 -5.20 -8.85
C ARG A 160 -0.81 -5.91 -8.80
N PRO A 161 -0.79 -7.25 -8.76
CA PRO A 161 0.43 -8.04 -8.89
C PRO A 161 1.14 -7.75 -10.22
N VAL A 162 2.44 -8.05 -10.28
CA VAL A 162 3.25 -7.94 -11.50
C VAL A 162 2.58 -8.74 -12.62
N SER A 163 2.38 -8.10 -13.77
CA SER A 163 1.83 -8.72 -14.99
C SER A 163 2.95 -9.18 -15.92
#